data_AF-A0A2R6DPL3-F1
#
_entry.id   AF-A0A2R6DPL3-F1
#
_cell.length_a   1.000
_cell.length_b   1.000
_cell.length_c   1.000
_cell.angle_alpha   90.00
_cell.angle_beta   90.00
_cell.angle_gamma   90.00
#
_symmetry.space_group_name_H-M   'P 1'
#
loop_
_entity.id
_entity.type
_entity.pdbx_description
1 polymer ?
#
loop_
_entity_poly.entity_id
_entity_poly.type
_entity_poly.pdbx_seq_one_letter_code
_entity_poly.pdbx_strand_id
1 'polypeptide(L)' 'MTTLYDVPAEDLIEAVAEDIASELDDPDWIDYVKTGHGRELPPEQEDFWARRCASLL' A
#
# COMPACT_ATOMS: atom_id res chain seq x y z
N MET A 1 -22.37 13.82 8.93
CA MET A 1 -21.63 12.59 9.25
C MET A 1 -20.72 12.35 8.07
N THR A 2 -19.41 12.30 8.30
CA THR A 2 -18.42 12.07 7.25
C THR A 2 -18.20 10.56 7.10
N THR A 3 -18.01 10.11 5.87
CA THR A 3 -17.81 8.72 5.47
C THR A 3 -16.51 8.58 4.66
N LEU A 4 -16.08 7.35 4.40
CA LEU A 4 -14.90 7.05 3.57
C LEU A 4 -15.00 7.63 2.15
N TYR A 5 -16.22 7.91 1.66
CA TYR A 5 -16.47 8.46 0.33
C TYR A 5 -16.43 10.00 0.27
N ASP A 6 -16.31 10.66 1.42
CA ASP A 6 -16.29 12.13 1.51
C ASP A 6 -14.87 12.72 1.44
N VAL A 7 -13.85 11.88 1.26
CA VAL A 7 -12.43 12.26 1.19
C VAL A 7 -11.78 11.74 -0.10
N PRO A 8 -10.72 12.39 -0.61
CA PRO A 8 -9.94 11.84 -1.70
C PRO A 8 -9.37 10.46 -1.34
N ALA A 9 -9.48 9.50 -2.26
CA ALA A 9 -9.04 8.14 -2.01
C ALA A 9 -7.52 8.05 -1.78
N GLU A 10 -6.73 8.89 -2.45
CA GLU A 10 -5.28 8.91 -2.29
C GLU A 10 -4.87 9.35 -0.88
N ASP A 11 -5.44 10.47 -0.39
CA ASP A 11 -5.24 10.95 0.98
C ASP A 11 -5.65 9.91 2.03
N LEU A 12 -6.77 9.20 1.79
CA LEU A 12 -7.22 8.13 2.68
C LEU A 12 -6.25 6.95 2.70
N ILE A 13 -5.78 6.52 1.53
CA ILE A 13 -4.84 5.39 1.41
C ILE A 13 -3.50 5.74 2.07
N GLU A 14 -3.01 6.96 1.89
CA GLU A 14 -1.76 7.42 2.53
C GLU A 14 -1.88 7.41 4.05
N ALA A 15 -2.95 7.99 4.60
CA ALA A 15 -3.20 8.01 6.04
C ALA A 15 -3.33 6.58 6.63
N VAL A 16 -4.09 5.71 5.96
CA VAL A 16 -4.25 4.32 6.40
C VAL A 16 -2.94 3.55 6.30
N ALA A 17 -2.13 3.78 5.25
CA ALA A 17 -0.83 3.12 5.10
C ALA A 17 0.13 3.49 6.24
N GLU A 18 0.17 4.76 6.63
CA GLU A 18 0.98 5.23 7.77
C GLU A 18 0.50 4.60 9.09
N ASP A 19 -0.82 4.57 9.31
CA ASP A 19 -1.42 4.01 10.54
C ASP A 19 -1.11 2.52 10.72
N ILE A 20 -1.16 1.73 9.65
CA ILE A 20 -0.98 0.27 9.74
C ILE A 20 0.48 -0.18 9.58
N ALA A 21 1.39 0.67 9.11
CA ALA A 21 2.75 0.28 8.73
C ALA A 21 3.51 -0.47 9.83
N SER A 22 3.34 -0.06 11.09
CA SER A 22 4.03 -0.70 12.23
C SER A 22 3.43 -2.05 12.66
N GLU A 23 2.24 -2.39 12.16
CA GLU A 23 1.53 -3.64 12.44
C GLU A 23 1.71 -4.69 11.33
N LEU A 24 2.33 -4.32 10.21
CA LEU A 24 2.57 -5.19 9.07
C LEU A 24 3.92 -5.88 9.20
N ASP A 25 3.91 -7.21 9.02
CA ASP A 25 5.13 -7.97 8.74
C ASP A 25 5.33 -8.05 7.22
N ASP A 26 6.39 -7.42 6.73
CA ASP A 26 6.77 -7.47 5.33
C ASP A 26 7.24 -8.88 4.96
N PRO A 27 6.73 -9.47 3.87
CA PRO A 27 7.20 -10.77 3.43
C PRO A 27 8.60 -10.65 2.82
N ASP A 28 9.48 -11.61 3.14
CA ASP A 28 10.89 -11.62 2.68
C ASP A 28 11.08 -11.46 1.17
N TRP A 29 10.08 -11.82 0.37
CA TRP A 29 10.15 -11.77 -1.10
C TRP A 29 9.78 -10.39 -1.68
N ILE A 30 9.31 -9.44 -0.88
CA ILE A 30 8.72 -8.20 -1.39
C ILE A 30 9.70 -7.35 -2.20
N ASP A 31 10.97 -7.34 -1.80
CA ASP A 31 12.05 -6.57 -2.44
C ASP A 31 12.54 -7.19 -3.77
N TYR A 32 12.13 -8.43 -4.07
CA TYR A 32 12.69 -9.20 -5.18
C TYR A 32 11.70 -9.44 -6.31
N VAL A 33 10.41 -9.18 -6.08
CA VAL A 33 9.35 -9.51 -7.03
C VAL A 33 8.76 -8.28 -7.69
N LYS A 34 8.23 -8.52 -8.89
CA LYS A 34 7.33 -7.59 -9.55
C LYS A 34 5.90 -7.75 -9.08
N THR A 35 5.09 -6.71 -9.22
CA THR A 35 3.70 -6.69 -8.75
C THR A 35 2.72 -7.49 -9.62
N GLY A 36 3.19 -8.06 -10.74
CA GLY A 36 2.39 -8.95 -11.59
C GLY A 36 3.10 -9.37 -12.87
N HIS A 37 2.54 -10.37 -13.58
CA HIS A 37 3.15 -10.93 -14.80
C HIS A 37 3.44 -9.88 -15.88
N GLY A 38 2.54 -8.90 -16.06
CA GLY A 38 2.66 -7.84 -17.06
C GLY A 38 3.55 -6.66 -16.67
N ARG A 39 4.22 -6.70 -15.51
CA ARG A 39 5.19 -5.66 -15.13
C ARG A 39 6.59 -6.08 -15.53
N GLU A 40 7.41 -5.10 -15.90
CA GLU A 40 8.83 -5.31 -16.23
C GLU A 40 9.74 -5.03 -15.03
N LEU A 41 9.36 -4.07 -14.18
CA LEU A 41 10.13 -3.62 -13.02
C LEU A 41 9.42 -3.94 -11.69
N PRO A 42 10.18 -4.12 -10.59
CA PRO A 42 9.64 -4.18 -9.24
C PRO A 42 9.02 -2.83 -8.81
N PRO A 43 8.22 -2.81 -7.74
CA PRO A 43 7.80 -1.54 -7.14
C PRO A 43 9.03 -0.77 -6.61
N GLU A 44 9.06 0.55 -6.85
CA GLU A 44 10.18 1.43 -6.42
C GLU A 44 9.85 2.27 -5.17
N GLN A 45 8.60 2.23 -4.72
CA GLN A 45 8.14 2.98 -3.55
C GLN A 45 8.57 2.24 -2.28
N GLU A 46 9.26 2.92 -1.36
CA GLU A 46 9.75 2.32 -0.12
C GLU A 46 8.60 1.81 0.77
N ASP A 47 7.47 2.52 0.77
CA ASP A 47 6.25 2.17 1.51
C ASP A 47 5.28 1.30 0.69
N PHE A 48 5.76 0.65 -0.38
CA PHE A 48 4.91 -0.11 -1.31
C PHE A 48 4.02 -1.13 -0.58
N TRP A 49 4.57 -1.88 0.37
CA TRP A 49 3.81 -2.92 1.07
C TRP A 49 2.66 -2.35 1.90
N ALA A 50 2.95 -1.34 2.72
CA ALA A 50 1.94 -0.65 3.52
C ALA A 50 0.88 0.02 2.65
N ARG A 51 1.27 0.74 1.59
CA ARG A 51 0.34 1.34 0.62
C ARG A 51 -0.53 0.29 -0.06
N ARG A 52 0.03 -0.86 -0.42
CA ARG A 52 -0.70 -1.96 -1.05
C ARG A 52 -1.73 -2.57 -0.08
N CYS A 53 -1.37 -2.78 1.18
CA CYS A 53 -2.28 -3.27 2.21
C CYS A 53 -3.42 -2.27 2.47
N ALA A 54 -3.12 -0.98 2.60
CA ALA A 54 -4.12 0.07 2.76
C ALA A 54 -5.12 0.10 1.58
N SER A 55 -4.65 -0.06 0.34
CA SER A 55 -5.52 -0.10 -0.84
C SER A 55 -6.49 -1.30 -0.92
N LEU A 56 -6.28 -2.35 -0.11
CA LEU A 56 -7.14 -3.53 -0.06
C LEU A 56 -8.29 -3.39 0.94
N LEU A 57 -8.18 -2.45 1.87
CA LEU A 57 -9.19 -2.14 2.88
C LEU A 57 -10.24 -1.19 2.30
#